data_AF-M8BP07-F1
#
_entry.id   AF-M8BP07-F1
#
_cell.length_a   1.000
_cell.length_b   1.000
_cell.length_c   1.000
_cell.angle_alpha   90.00
_cell.angle_beta   90.00
_cell.angle_gamma   90.00
#
_symmetry.space_group_name_H-M   'P 1'
#
loop_
_entity.id
_entity.type
_entity.pdbx_description
1 polymer ?
#
loop_
_entity_poly.entity_id
_entity_poly.type
_entity_poly.pdbx_seq_one_letter_code
_entity_poly.pdbx_strand_id
1 'polypeptide(L)'
;MAQVRIVSNLADVDAALQDLHITEMNQAGLVRFQLDQQAPLPKAAKINVKTHPGRHGFILVNPELLKCKSSAKTALETSFNTMLDASLERIDQELHGVEASIVALEVLVLYDDNQMAHNGPSLPERNRGVEHAIYPHPHFPRFPNFEHGTHQQRVPYQPAYGTQQERDEAAARDRRAQRALWHAKLRILKVRQSILKERRSEMMSKMRAEFKRIMEERSDLGASYADDEFPLLA
;
A
#
# COMPACT_ATOMS: atom_id res chain seq x y z
N MET A 1 22.84 58.68 10.03
CA MET A 1 22.07 57.57 9.44
C MET A 1 21.99 56.47 10.48
N ALA A 2 20.80 55.95 10.81
CA ALA A 2 20.68 54.84 11.74
C ALA A 2 21.23 53.55 11.10
N GLN A 3 22.00 52.77 11.85
CA GLN A 3 22.65 51.55 11.35
C GLN A 3 21.61 50.44 11.20
N VAL A 4 21.33 50.03 9.97
CA VAL A 4 20.36 48.96 9.66
C VAL A 4 21.06 47.61 9.80
N ARG A 5 20.49 46.69 10.59
CA ARG A 5 20.99 45.32 10.76
C ARG A 5 20.22 44.35 9.87
N ILE A 6 20.94 43.59 9.05
CA ILE A 6 20.37 42.55 8.19
C ILE A 6 20.64 41.20 8.85
N VAL A 7 19.61 40.37 8.96
CA VAL A 7 19.68 39.03 9.56
C VAL A 7 18.98 38.01 8.68
N SER A 8 19.46 36.77 8.72
CA SER A 8 18.99 35.66 7.88
C SER A 8 18.30 34.55 8.67
N ASN A 9 18.22 34.70 10.00
CA ASN A 9 17.56 33.76 10.90
C ASN A 9 16.67 34.50 11.91
N LEU A 10 15.54 33.89 12.28
CA LEU A 10 14.60 34.44 13.27
C LEU A 10 15.21 34.59 14.66
N ALA A 11 16.06 33.65 15.08
CA ALA A 11 16.75 33.77 16.38
C ALA A 11 17.64 35.03 16.42
N ASP A 12 18.26 35.36 15.29
CA ASP A 12 19.10 36.55 15.16
C ASP A 12 18.26 37.83 15.04
N VAL A 13 17.01 37.73 14.56
CA VAL A 13 16.02 38.81 14.62
C VAL A 13 15.69 39.14 16.07
N ASP A 14 15.36 38.13 16.88
CA ASP A 14 15.01 38.34 18.29
C ASP A 14 16.19 38.98 19.06
N ALA A 15 17.41 38.48 18.84
CA ALA A 15 18.63 39.07 19.40
C ALA A 15 18.87 40.51 18.90
N ALA A 16 18.69 40.77 17.60
CA ALA A 16 18.86 42.11 17.02
C ALA A 16 17.84 43.12 17.56
N LEU A 17 16.59 42.70 17.77
CA LEU A 17 15.54 43.54 18.34
C LEU A 17 15.85 43.90 19.80
N GLN A 18 16.34 42.93 20.58
CA GLN A 18 16.78 43.16 21.97
C GLN A 18 18.00 44.08 22.03
N ASP A 19 19.04 43.80 21.24
CA ASP A 19 20.28 44.60 21.20
C ASP A 19 19.99 46.07 20.87
N LEU A 20 19.12 46.31 19.90
CA LEU A 20 18.76 47.65 19.44
C LEU A 20 17.66 48.33 20.28
N HIS A 21 17.18 47.67 21.35
CA HIS A 21 16.12 48.16 22.22
C HIS A 21 14.85 48.57 21.44
N ILE A 22 14.52 47.82 20.39
CA ILE A 22 13.39 48.14 19.51
C ILE A 22 12.10 47.68 20.18
N THR A 23 11.33 48.64 20.71
CA THR A 23 10.06 48.39 21.41
C THR A 23 8.84 48.94 20.67
N GLU A 24 9.04 49.75 19.62
CA GLU A 24 7.98 50.44 18.89
C GLU A 24 8.01 50.16 17.36
N MET A 25 6.84 50.18 16.70
CA MET A 25 6.74 49.90 15.24
C MET A 25 7.45 50.94 14.36
N ASN A 26 7.57 52.19 14.81
CA ASN A 26 8.28 53.26 14.11
C ASN A 26 9.79 52.97 13.94
N GLN A 27 10.35 52.04 14.72
CA GLN A 27 11.73 51.58 14.68
C GLN A 27 11.93 50.31 13.84
N ALA A 28 10.87 49.77 13.24
CA ALA A 28 10.91 48.49 12.51
C ALA A 28 11.85 48.50 11.29
N GLY A 29 12.17 49.67 10.75
CA GLY A 29 13.11 49.82 9.65
C GLY A 29 14.58 49.55 10.01
N LEU A 30 14.91 49.44 11.30
CA LEU A 30 16.28 49.21 11.78
C LEU A 30 16.71 47.75 11.69
N VAL A 31 15.76 46.81 11.62
CA VAL A 31 16.04 45.39 11.43
C VAL A 31 15.39 44.91 10.15
N ARG A 32 16.21 44.35 9.26
CA ARG A 32 15.76 43.74 8.01
C ARG A 32 16.00 42.25 8.07
N PHE A 33 14.94 41.49 7.83
CA PHE A 33 15.01 40.05 7.74
C PHE A 33 14.97 39.63 6.27
N GLN A 34 15.94 38.82 5.85
CA GLN A 34 15.99 38.24 4.51
C GLN A 34 15.96 36.72 4.63
N LEU A 35 14.92 36.11 4.07
CA LEU A 35 14.80 34.66 4.01
C LEU A 35 15.89 34.09 3.09
N ASP A 36 16.62 33.08 3.56
CA ASP A 36 17.56 32.31 2.75
C ASP A 36 16.82 31.59 1.61
N GLN A 37 17.35 31.68 0.39
CA GLN A 37 16.81 31.00 -0.80
C GLN A 37 16.74 29.48 -0.62
N GLN A 38 17.70 28.91 0.09
CA GLN A 38 17.77 27.48 0.39
C GLN A 38 17.09 27.11 1.71
N ALA A 39 16.32 28.03 2.32
CA ALA A 39 15.60 27.72 3.54
C ALA A 39 14.65 26.54 3.34
N PRO A 40 14.66 25.53 4.24
CA PRO A 40 13.72 24.43 4.21
C PRO A 40 12.27 24.91 4.24
N LEU A 41 11.37 24.20 3.55
CA LEU A 41 9.97 24.60 3.41
C LEU A 41 9.22 24.76 4.75
N PRO A 42 9.37 23.85 5.74
CA PRO A 42 8.78 24.01 7.06
C PRO A 42 9.34 25.22 7.82
N LYS A 43 10.62 25.56 7.60
CA LYS A 43 11.21 26.75 8.21
C LYS A 43 10.54 28.00 7.65
N ALA A 44 10.47 28.15 6.34
CA ALA A 44 9.80 29.27 5.67
C ALA A 44 8.33 29.41 6.09
N ALA A 45 7.58 28.31 6.14
CA ALA A 45 6.18 28.35 6.58
C ALA A 45 6.03 28.79 8.05
N LYS A 46 6.91 28.35 8.95
CA LYS A 46 6.94 28.84 10.34
C LYS A 46 7.22 30.34 10.41
N ILE A 47 8.10 30.86 9.54
CA ILE A 47 8.35 32.30 9.43
C ILE A 47 7.07 32.99 9.01
N ASN A 48 6.39 32.52 7.95
CA ASN A 48 5.14 33.11 7.47
C ASN A 48 4.07 33.18 8.56
N VAL A 49 3.94 32.15 9.40
CA VAL A 49 3.02 32.15 10.55
C VAL A 49 3.44 33.14 11.65
N LYS A 50 4.74 33.36 11.86
CA LYS A 50 5.23 34.33 12.85
C LYS A 50 5.16 35.77 12.36
N THR A 51 5.49 36.01 11.09
CA THR A 51 5.65 37.35 10.50
C THR A 51 4.35 37.95 9.95
N HIS A 52 3.21 37.64 10.58
CA HIS A 52 1.96 38.30 10.24
C HIS A 52 2.09 39.83 10.41
N PRO A 53 1.45 40.63 9.55
CA PRO A 53 1.50 42.09 9.63
C PRO A 53 1.24 42.60 11.05
N GLY A 54 2.13 43.45 11.58
CA GLY A 54 1.97 44.13 12.87
C GLY A 54 2.49 43.38 14.12
N ARG A 55 2.99 42.14 14.02
CA ARG A 55 3.45 41.37 15.19
C ARG A 55 4.90 41.62 15.62
N HIS A 56 5.79 41.92 14.68
CA HIS A 56 7.23 42.02 14.96
C HIS A 56 7.83 43.24 14.24
N GLY A 57 8.64 44.02 14.98
CA GLY A 57 9.23 45.28 14.52
C GLY A 57 10.42 45.10 13.56
N PHE A 58 10.25 44.35 12.46
CA PHE A 58 11.26 44.23 11.41
C PHE A 58 10.64 44.21 10.01
N ILE A 59 11.43 44.54 9.00
CA ILE A 59 11.01 44.50 7.59
C ILE A 59 11.50 43.22 6.92
N LEU A 60 10.59 42.43 6.36
CA LEU A 60 10.92 41.31 5.47
C LEU A 60 11.30 41.83 4.09
N VAL A 61 12.51 41.49 3.62
CA VAL A 61 13.08 42.04 2.37
C VAL A 61 12.60 41.30 1.13
N ASN A 62 12.29 40.01 1.23
CA ASN A 62 11.88 39.14 0.12
C ASN A 62 10.54 38.43 0.40
N PRO A 63 9.42 39.18 0.50
CA PRO A 63 8.10 38.62 0.82
C PRO A 63 7.57 37.63 -0.21
N GLU A 64 7.91 37.80 -1.48
CA GLU A 64 7.51 36.90 -2.56
C GLU A 64 8.08 35.49 -2.37
N LEU A 65 9.38 35.39 -2.02
CA LEU A 65 10.03 34.12 -1.75
C LEU A 65 9.38 33.37 -0.57
N LEU A 66 9.02 34.10 0.49
CA LEU A 66 8.33 33.53 1.64
C LEU A 66 6.96 32.97 1.27
N LYS A 67 6.20 33.70 0.42
CA LYS A 67 4.91 33.25 -0.10
C LYS A 67 5.08 32.01 -0.98
N CYS A 68 6.01 32.02 -1.94
CA CYS A 68 6.30 30.89 -2.81
C CYS A 68 6.67 29.63 -2.02
N LYS A 69 7.57 29.72 -1.04
CA LYS A 69 7.95 28.57 -0.20
C LYS A 69 6.79 28.06 0.67
N SER A 70 5.95 28.96 1.18
CA SER A 70 4.76 28.57 1.95
C SER A 70 3.74 27.85 1.08
N SER A 71 3.48 28.36 -0.14
CA SER A 71 2.60 27.71 -1.10
C SER A 71 3.14 26.35 -1.55
N ALA A 72 4.44 26.26 -1.84
CA ALA A 72 5.12 25.02 -2.20
C ALA A 72 4.96 23.93 -1.13
N LYS A 73 5.15 24.30 0.15
CA LYS A 73 4.95 23.39 1.27
C LYS A 73 3.55 22.79 1.24
N THR A 74 2.54 23.63 1.17
CA THR A 74 1.13 23.20 1.22
C THR A 74 0.77 22.33 0.01
N ALA A 75 1.22 22.70 -1.20
CA ALA A 75 0.99 21.92 -2.41
C ALA A 75 1.64 20.52 -2.31
N LEU A 76 2.92 20.45 -1.94
CA LEU A 76 3.65 19.18 -1.80
C LEU A 76 3.05 18.29 -0.70
N GLU A 77 2.69 18.86 0.46
CA GLU A 77 2.03 18.11 1.53
C GLU A 77 0.68 17.55 1.08
N THR A 78 -0.10 18.34 0.35
CA THR A 78 -1.42 17.93 -0.13
C THR A 78 -1.26 16.80 -1.14
N SER A 79 -0.44 17.00 -2.17
CA SER A 79 -0.22 16.02 -3.23
C SER A 79 0.38 14.71 -2.69
N PHE A 80 1.38 14.79 -1.81
CA PHE A 80 1.97 13.61 -1.18
C PHE A 80 0.95 12.82 -0.35
N ASN A 81 0.16 13.51 0.51
CA ASN A 81 -0.82 12.82 1.33
C ASN A 81 -1.93 12.20 0.46
N THR A 82 -2.42 12.90 -0.57
CA THR A 82 -3.41 12.33 -1.51
C THR A 82 -2.89 11.07 -2.19
N MET A 83 -1.65 11.10 -2.70
CA MET A 83 -1.03 9.94 -3.34
C MET A 83 -0.82 8.78 -2.35
N LEU A 84 -0.35 9.07 -1.12
CA LEU A 84 -0.11 8.06 -0.09
C LEU A 84 -1.43 7.43 0.37
N ASP A 85 -2.46 8.24 0.63
CA ASP A 85 -3.76 7.77 1.09
C ASP A 85 -4.43 6.89 0.02
N ALA A 86 -4.41 7.29 -1.26
CA ALA A 86 -4.90 6.46 -2.37
C ALA A 86 -4.15 5.12 -2.50
N SER A 87 -2.86 5.12 -2.20
CA SER A 87 -2.03 3.90 -2.23
C SER A 87 -2.34 2.96 -1.06
N LEU A 88 -2.53 3.52 0.13
CA LEU A 88 -2.92 2.76 1.32
C LEU A 88 -4.35 2.22 1.20
N GLU A 89 -5.27 2.99 0.62
CA GLU A 89 -6.66 2.57 0.41
C GLU A 89 -6.74 1.33 -0.49
N ARG A 90 -5.95 1.26 -1.56
CA ARG A 90 -5.89 0.06 -2.42
C ARG A 90 -5.40 -1.16 -1.67
N ILE A 91 -4.39 -1.02 -0.81
CA ILE A 91 -3.91 -2.11 0.04
C ILE A 91 -5.00 -2.54 1.03
N ASP A 92 -5.72 -1.58 1.62
CA ASP A 92 -6.81 -1.83 2.57
C ASP A 92 -7.99 -2.54 1.90
N GLN A 93 -8.36 -2.15 0.66
CA GLN A 93 -9.38 -2.83 -0.13
C GLN A 93 -8.99 -4.28 -0.46
N GLU A 94 -7.74 -4.50 -0.89
CA GLU A 94 -7.25 -5.86 -1.15
C GLU A 94 -7.24 -6.70 0.14
N LEU A 95 -6.76 -6.13 1.25
CA LEU A 95 -6.72 -6.78 2.55
C LEU A 95 -8.13 -7.17 3.01
N HIS A 96 -9.11 -6.28 2.86
CA HIS A 96 -10.50 -6.56 3.20
C HIS A 96 -11.06 -7.76 2.41
N GLY A 97 -10.80 -7.83 1.11
CA GLY A 97 -11.21 -8.96 0.28
C GLY A 97 -10.54 -10.29 0.69
N VAL A 98 -9.27 -10.24 1.08
CA VAL A 98 -8.54 -11.40 1.61
C VAL A 98 -9.12 -11.85 2.96
N GLU A 99 -9.41 -10.91 3.86
CA GLU A 99 -9.99 -11.20 5.18
C GLU A 99 -11.39 -11.82 5.07
N ALA A 100 -12.25 -11.29 4.20
CA ALA A 100 -13.55 -11.88 3.92
C ALA A 100 -13.43 -13.32 3.39
N SER A 101 -12.48 -13.57 2.48
CA SER A 101 -12.20 -14.90 1.93
C SER A 101 -11.66 -15.87 2.99
N ILE A 102 -10.83 -15.40 3.92
CA ILE A 102 -10.34 -16.18 5.06
C ILE A 102 -11.51 -16.61 5.93
N VAL A 103 -12.38 -15.68 6.35
CA VAL A 103 -13.55 -15.98 7.20
C VAL A 103 -14.46 -17.01 6.53
N ALA A 104 -14.74 -16.85 5.24
CA ALA A 104 -15.55 -17.81 4.50
C ALA A 104 -14.91 -19.21 4.46
N LEU A 105 -13.59 -19.32 4.24
CA LEU A 105 -12.89 -20.61 4.24
C LEU A 105 -12.79 -21.23 5.64
N GLU A 106 -12.64 -20.44 6.69
CA GLU A 106 -12.62 -20.95 8.07
C GLU A 106 -13.94 -21.63 8.43
N VAL A 107 -15.06 -21.09 7.97
CA VAL A 107 -16.37 -21.75 8.08
C VAL A 107 -16.41 -23.07 7.30
N LEU A 108 -15.96 -23.07 6.04
CA LEU A 108 -15.98 -24.27 5.19
C LEU A 108 -15.09 -25.40 5.75
N VAL A 109 -13.93 -25.08 6.30
CA VAL A 109 -13.02 -26.06 6.93
C VAL A 109 -13.68 -26.79 8.09
N LEU A 110 -14.63 -26.15 8.77
CA LEU A 110 -15.36 -26.71 9.91
C LEU A 110 -16.63 -27.48 9.51
N TYR A 111 -16.96 -27.58 8.23
CA TYR A 111 -18.13 -28.35 7.78
C TYR A 111 -17.98 -29.83 8.10
N ASP A 112 -19.06 -30.39 8.64
CA ASP A 112 -19.25 -31.82 8.79
C ASP A 112 -19.37 -32.49 7.42
N ASP A 113 -19.06 -33.79 7.35
CA ASP A 113 -19.10 -34.59 6.11
C ASP A 113 -20.41 -34.45 5.32
N ASN A 114 -21.55 -34.33 6.03
CA ASN A 114 -22.89 -34.21 5.46
C ASN A 114 -23.23 -32.81 4.92
N GLN A 115 -22.47 -31.79 5.31
CA GLN A 115 -22.63 -30.40 4.83
C GLN A 115 -21.78 -30.14 3.58
N MET A 116 -20.84 -31.03 3.26
CA MET A 116 -19.97 -30.88 2.10
C MET A 116 -20.71 -31.24 0.82
N ALA A 117 -20.69 -30.32 -0.15
CA ALA A 117 -21.27 -30.55 -1.47
C ALA A 117 -20.58 -31.74 -2.17
N HIS A 118 -21.39 -32.61 -2.76
CA HIS A 118 -20.91 -33.69 -3.61
C HIS A 118 -20.59 -33.13 -4.99
N ASN A 119 -19.30 -33.12 -5.35
CA ASN A 119 -18.84 -32.71 -6.67
C ASN A 119 -18.55 -33.97 -7.51
N GLY A 120 -19.21 -34.10 -8.67
CA GLY A 120 -19.01 -35.19 -9.64
C GLY A 120 -20.17 -36.20 -9.72
N PRO A 121 -19.98 -37.31 -10.48
CA PRO A 121 -21.01 -38.32 -10.72
C PRO A 121 -21.51 -38.98 -9.44
N SER A 122 -22.72 -39.54 -9.47
CA SER A 122 -23.30 -40.24 -8.32
C SER A 122 -22.42 -41.43 -7.89
N LEU A 123 -22.38 -41.77 -6.59
CA LEU A 123 -21.53 -42.85 -6.07
C LEU A 123 -21.66 -44.20 -6.83
N PRO A 124 -22.85 -44.63 -7.29
CA PRO A 124 -22.99 -45.85 -8.08
C PRO A 124 -22.32 -45.80 -9.46
N GLU A 125 -22.18 -44.61 -10.04
CA GLU A 125 -21.56 -44.37 -11.35
C GLU A 125 -20.06 -44.08 -11.24
N ARG A 126 -19.52 -44.06 -10.02
CA ARG A 126 -18.10 -43.79 -9.80
C ARG A 126 -17.25 -45.03 -10.05
N ASN A 127 -16.21 -44.80 -10.85
CA ASN A 127 -15.21 -45.77 -11.22
C ASN A 127 -14.04 -45.78 -10.22
N ARG A 128 -13.34 -46.91 -10.10
CA ARG A 128 -12.17 -47.04 -9.21
C ARG A 128 -10.96 -46.16 -9.60
N GLY A 129 -11.05 -45.47 -10.73
CA GLY A 129 -10.04 -44.54 -11.25
C GLY A 129 -9.83 -44.74 -12.74
N VAL A 130 -8.81 -44.07 -13.29
CA VAL A 130 -8.28 -44.37 -14.62
C VAL A 130 -7.47 -45.67 -14.54
N GLU A 131 -7.61 -46.58 -15.49
CA GLU A 131 -6.69 -47.71 -15.61
C GLU A 131 -5.27 -47.20 -15.88
N HIS A 132 -4.39 -47.25 -14.87
CA HIS A 132 -2.97 -46.98 -15.08
C HIS A 132 -2.33 -48.20 -15.74
N ALA A 133 -2.12 -48.12 -17.05
CA ALA A 133 -1.34 -49.10 -17.79
C ALA A 133 0.04 -48.52 -18.14
N ILE A 134 1.10 -49.21 -17.70
CA ILE A 134 2.47 -48.88 -18.11
C ILE A 134 2.74 -49.60 -19.42
N TYR A 135 2.64 -48.87 -20.53
CA TYR A 135 2.97 -49.39 -21.86
C TYR A 135 4.44 -49.15 -22.17
N PRO A 136 5.23 -50.18 -22.55
CA PRO A 136 6.60 -50.01 -23.02
C PRO A 136 6.69 -49.17 -24.31
N HIS A 137 5.63 -49.23 -25.13
CA HIS A 137 5.45 -48.41 -26.34
C HIS A 137 4.03 -47.83 -26.29
N PRO A 138 3.84 -46.57 -25.85
CA PRO A 138 2.52 -46.04 -25.64
C PRO A 138 1.78 -45.90 -26.98
N HIS A 139 0.70 -46.67 -27.15
CA HIS A 139 -0.26 -46.53 -28.26
C HIS A 139 -1.12 -45.25 -28.13
N PHE A 140 -1.04 -44.58 -26.97
CA PHE A 140 -1.80 -43.39 -26.64
C PHE A 140 -0.91 -42.13 -26.68
N PRO A 141 -1.49 -40.96 -27.02
CA PRO A 141 -0.77 -39.69 -26.96
C PRO A 141 -0.30 -39.35 -25.55
N ARG A 142 0.75 -38.52 -25.43
CA ARG A 142 1.37 -38.08 -24.16
C ARG A 142 0.38 -37.49 -23.15
N PHE A 143 -0.75 -36.98 -23.63
CA PHE A 143 -1.89 -36.50 -22.85
C PHE A 143 -3.14 -37.25 -23.32
N PRO A 144 -3.42 -38.46 -22.80
CA PRO A 144 -4.62 -39.19 -23.19
C PRO A 144 -5.85 -38.41 -22.74
N ASN A 145 -6.81 -38.25 -23.65
CA ASN A 145 -8.07 -37.61 -23.32
C ASN A 145 -9.01 -38.67 -22.73
N PHE A 146 -9.48 -38.44 -21.50
CA PHE A 146 -10.32 -39.38 -20.76
C PHE A 146 -11.80 -39.31 -21.17
N GLU A 147 -12.23 -38.20 -21.79
CA GLU A 147 -13.65 -37.93 -22.09
C GLU A 147 -13.94 -37.89 -23.61
N HIS A 148 -12.95 -37.59 -24.45
CA HIS A 148 -13.11 -37.49 -25.91
C HIS A 148 -12.11 -38.36 -26.69
N GLY A 149 -12.56 -38.95 -27.81
CA GLY A 149 -11.78 -39.87 -28.67
C GLY A 149 -12.53 -41.15 -29.04
N THR A 150 -11.97 -41.98 -29.92
CA THR A 150 -12.54 -43.31 -30.22
C THR A 150 -12.27 -44.30 -29.09
N HIS A 151 -13.03 -45.39 -28.99
CA HIS A 151 -12.88 -46.41 -27.94
C HIS A 151 -11.44 -46.96 -27.82
N GLN A 152 -10.65 -46.92 -28.90
CA GLN A 152 -9.25 -47.36 -28.95
C GLN A 152 -8.25 -46.31 -28.44
N GLN A 153 -8.66 -45.04 -28.26
CA GLN A 153 -7.82 -43.92 -27.84
C GLN A 153 -8.07 -43.50 -26.38
N ARG A 154 -9.17 -43.99 -25.78
CA ARG A 154 -9.52 -43.70 -24.39
C ARG A 154 -8.86 -44.74 -23.49
N VAL A 155 -8.26 -44.27 -22.41
CA VAL A 155 -7.89 -45.16 -21.31
C VAL A 155 -9.19 -45.58 -20.62
N PRO A 156 -9.50 -46.89 -20.51
CA PRO A 156 -10.70 -47.32 -19.81
C PRO A 156 -10.65 -46.82 -18.37
N TYR A 157 -11.80 -46.38 -17.87
CA TYR A 157 -11.94 -46.29 -16.42
C TYR A 157 -11.96 -47.70 -15.85
N GLN A 158 -11.35 -47.88 -14.68
CA GLN A 158 -11.52 -49.10 -13.91
C GLN A 158 -13.02 -49.35 -13.67
N PRO A 159 -13.45 -50.61 -13.48
CA PRO A 159 -14.84 -50.91 -13.19
C PRO A 159 -15.39 -50.08 -12.02
N ALA A 160 -16.69 -49.82 -12.05
CA ALA A 160 -17.41 -49.14 -10.97
C ALA A 160 -17.14 -49.82 -9.62
N TYR A 161 -17.22 -49.04 -8.53
CA TYR A 161 -17.08 -49.60 -7.18
C TYR A 161 -18.10 -50.71 -6.94
N GLY A 162 -17.58 -51.90 -6.63
CA GLY A 162 -18.35 -53.15 -6.57
C GLY A 162 -19.05 -53.37 -5.23
N THR A 163 -18.58 -52.71 -4.18
CA THR A 163 -19.15 -52.82 -2.81
C THR A 163 -19.55 -51.46 -2.25
N GLN A 164 -20.44 -51.46 -1.24
CA GLN A 164 -20.82 -50.24 -0.55
C GLN A 164 -19.62 -49.61 0.20
N GLN A 165 -18.78 -50.44 0.82
CA GLN A 165 -17.56 -49.99 1.49
C GLN A 165 -16.63 -49.22 0.55
N GLU A 166 -16.41 -49.73 -0.66
CA GLU A 166 -15.58 -49.06 -1.66
C GLU A 166 -16.14 -47.67 -2.06
N ARG A 167 -17.47 -47.56 -2.18
CA ARG A 167 -18.15 -46.28 -2.46
C ARG A 167 -18.03 -45.30 -1.31
N ASP A 168 -18.20 -45.77 -0.07
CA ASP A 168 -18.09 -44.94 1.14
C ASP A 168 -16.65 -44.44 1.34
N GLU A 169 -15.66 -45.30 1.10
CA GLU A 169 -14.24 -44.93 1.14
C GLU A 169 -13.88 -43.89 0.09
N ALA A 170 -14.40 -44.04 -1.14
CA ALA A 170 -14.23 -43.07 -2.22
C ALA A 170 -14.87 -41.72 -1.86
N ALA A 171 -16.10 -41.73 -1.36
CA ALA A 171 -16.79 -40.53 -0.89
C ALA A 171 -16.02 -39.84 0.24
N ALA A 172 -15.50 -40.61 1.19
CA ALA A 172 -14.69 -40.09 2.28
C ALA A 172 -13.36 -39.50 1.78
N ARG A 173 -12.75 -40.11 0.75
CA ARG A 173 -11.51 -39.60 0.14
C ARG A 173 -11.73 -38.25 -0.53
N ASP A 174 -12.84 -38.07 -1.25
CA ASP A 174 -13.20 -36.80 -1.87
C ASP A 174 -13.43 -35.71 -0.83
N ARG A 175 -14.15 -36.03 0.27
CA ARG A 175 -14.35 -35.08 1.37
C ARG A 175 -13.02 -34.68 2.03
N ARG A 176 -12.13 -35.64 2.27
CA ARG A 176 -10.77 -35.35 2.77
C ARG A 176 -9.99 -34.46 1.79
N ALA A 177 -10.05 -34.74 0.49
CA ALA A 177 -9.37 -33.94 -0.53
C ALA A 177 -9.92 -32.51 -0.61
N GLN A 178 -11.25 -32.35 -0.57
CA GLN A 178 -11.91 -31.05 -0.54
C GLN A 178 -11.52 -30.23 0.69
N ARG A 179 -11.47 -30.84 1.89
CA ARG A 179 -10.95 -30.16 3.09
C ARG A 179 -9.48 -29.78 2.97
N ALA A 180 -8.66 -30.69 2.44
CA ALA A 180 -7.25 -30.42 2.21
C ALA A 180 -7.07 -29.20 1.29
N LEU A 181 -7.89 -29.08 0.24
CA LEU A 181 -7.91 -27.91 -0.64
C LEU A 181 -8.31 -26.63 0.09
N TRP A 182 -9.35 -26.66 0.93
CA TRP A 182 -9.73 -25.50 1.73
C TRP A 182 -8.63 -25.08 2.71
N HIS A 183 -7.99 -26.03 3.39
CA HIS A 183 -6.84 -25.76 4.25
C HIS A 183 -5.66 -25.15 3.47
N ALA A 184 -5.35 -25.67 2.29
CA ALA A 184 -4.28 -25.13 1.45
C ALA A 184 -4.57 -23.68 1.04
N LYS A 185 -5.80 -23.41 0.56
CA LYS A 185 -6.26 -22.04 0.23
C LYS A 185 -6.17 -21.11 1.43
N LEU A 186 -6.64 -21.56 2.60
CA LEU A 186 -6.61 -20.79 3.84
C LEU A 186 -5.18 -20.42 4.24
N ARG A 187 -4.23 -21.37 4.16
CA ARG A 187 -2.80 -21.12 4.43
C ARG A 187 -2.24 -20.04 3.51
N ILE A 188 -2.49 -20.15 2.20
CA ILE A 188 -2.03 -19.17 1.21
C ILE A 188 -2.61 -17.78 1.50
N LEU A 189 -3.91 -17.69 1.79
CA LEU A 189 -4.54 -16.41 2.09
C LEU A 189 -4.01 -15.78 3.39
N LYS A 190 -3.74 -16.58 4.44
CA LYS A 190 -3.11 -16.06 5.67
C LYS A 190 -1.71 -15.50 5.42
N VAL A 191 -0.92 -16.15 4.56
CA VAL A 191 0.38 -15.60 4.13
C VAL A 191 0.18 -14.29 3.37
N ARG A 192 -0.75 -14.23 2.41
CA ARG A 192 -1.06 -13.00 1.66
C ARG A 192 -1.52 -11.87 2.59
N GLN A 193 -2.36 -12.16 3.57
CA GLN A 193 -2.81 -11.18 4.58
C GLN A 193 -1.62 -10.59 5.33
N SER A 194 -0.66 -11.42 5.76
CA SER A 194 0.55 -10.96 6.44
C SER A 194 1.38 -10.04 5.55
N ILE A 195 1.59 -10.42 4.29
CA ILE A 195 2.34 -9.62 3.30
C ILE A 195 1.68 -8.26 3.09
N LEU A 196 0.34 -8.21 2.97
CA LEU A 196 -0.38 -6.95 2.78
C LEU A 196 -0.27 -6.03 4.00
N LYS A 197 -0.41 -6.58 5.22
CA LYS A 197 -0.25 -5.82 6.47
C LYS A 197 1.16 -5.24 6.61
N GLU A 198 2.19 -6.02 6.28
CA GLU A 198 3.58 -5.57 6.28
C GLU A 198 3.81 -4.48 5.23
N ARG A 199 3.39 -4.71 3.98
CA ARG A 199 3.50 -3.74 2.87
C ARG A 199 2.84 -2.41 3.23
N ARG A 200 1.66 -2.43 3.85
CA ARG A 200 0.94 -1.23 4.31
C ARG A 200 1.77 -0.44 5.33
N SER A 201 2.27 -1.12 6.35
CA SER A 201 3.06 -0.52 7.43
C SER A 201 4.37 0.07 6.90
N GLU A 202 5.08 -0.71 6.05
CA GLU A 202 6.34 -0.31 5.45
C GLU A 202 6.18 0.90 4.53
N MET A 203 5.16 0.89 3.67
CA MET A 203 4.83 2.01 2.79
C MET A 203 4.56 3.28 3.60
N MET A 204 3.68 3.22 4.59
CA MET A 204 3.37 4.36 5.45
C MET A 204 4.62 4.90 6.15
N SER A 205 5.45 4.03 6.72
CA SER A 205 6.63 4.42 7.48
C SER A 205 7.71 5.02 6.59
N LYS A 206 8.14 4.29 5.54
CA LYS A 206 9.27 4.70 4.69
C LYS A 206 8.94 5.93 3.86
N MET A 207 7.74 6.03 3.31
CA MET A 207 7.36 7.20 2.50
C MET A 207 7.22 8.45 3.36
N ARG A 208 6.63 8.36 4.56
CA ARG A 208 6.56 9.53 5.46
C ARG A 208 7.93 9.97 5.95
N ALA A 209 8.85 9.02 6.20
CA ALA A 209 10.23 9.34 6.58
C ALA A 209 10.97 10.07 5.45
N GLU A 210 10.83 9.58 4.22
CA GLU A 210 11.43 10.18 3.04
C GLU A 210 10.85 11.58 2.75
N PHE A 211 9.52 11.72 2.79
CA PHE A 211 8.87 13.01 2.62
C PHE A 211 9.31 14.01 3.68
N LYS A 212 9.41 13.59 4.95
CA LYS A 212 9.94 14.44 6.02
C LYS A 212 11.36 14.93 5.71
N ARG A 213 12.23 14.03 5.22
CA ARG A 213 13.59 14.39 4.82
C ARG A 213 13.60 15.46 3.73
N ILE A 214 12.85 15.24 2.64
CA ILE A 214 12.71 16.20 1.52
C ILE A 214 12.26 17.59 2.03
N MET A 215 11.32 17.61 2.99
CA MET A 215 10.82 18.85 3.56
C MET A 215 11.85 19.58 4.43
N GLU A 216 12.67 18.85 5.18
CA GLU A 216 13.64 19.40 6.14
C GLU A 216 14.98 19.80 5.51
N GLU A 217 15.28 19.27 4.32
CA GLU A 217 16.49 19.60 3.56
C GLU A 217 16.51 21.05 3.09
N ARG A 218 17.72 21.59 2.95
CA ARG A 218 17.94 22.87 2.29
C ARG A 218 17.60 22.72 0.81
N SER A 219 16.69 23.54 0.30
CA SER A 219 16.29 23.46 -1.10
C SER A 219 15.83 24.79 -1.64
N ASP A 220 16.00 24.95 -2.96
CA ASP A 220 15.46 26.06 -3.75
C ASP A 220 13.99 25.82 -4.15
N LEU A 221 13.32 24.81 -3.55
CA LEU A 221 11.91 24.57 -3.79
C LEU A 221 11.07 25.80 -3.43
N GLY A 222 10.06 26.01 -4.25
CA GLY A 222 9.19 27.15 -4.40
C GLY A 222 7.91 26.68 -5.11
N ALA A 223 7.04 27.60 -5.52
CA ALA A 223 5.72 27.25 -6.06
C ALA A 223 5.69 27.25 -7.59
N SER A 224 4.68 26.58 -8.15
CA SER A 224 4.31 26.66 -9.58
C SER A 224 5.35 26.07 -10.54
N TYR A 225 6.05 25.02 -10.12
CA TYR A 225 6.85 24.21 -11.05
C TYR A 225 5.93 23.33 -11.91
N ALA A 226 6.40 22.95 -13.09
CA ALA A 226 5.73 21.93 -13.88
C ALA A 226 5.80 20.57 -13.15
N ASP A 227 4.74 19.77 -13.27
CA ASP A 227 4.66 18.42 -12.71
C ASP A 227 4.92 18.38 -11.18
N ASP A 228 4.37 19.33 -10.44
CA ASP A 228 4.52 19.43 -8.97
C ASP A 228 3.66 18.43 -8.18
N GLU A 229 2.77 17.70 -8.87
CA GLU A 229 1.98 16.61 -8.29
C GLU A 229 2.74 15.27 -8.28
N PHE A 230 2.69 14.57 -7.16
CA PHE A 230 3.17 13.19 -7.07
C PHE A 230 2.32 12.27 -7.95
N PRO A 231 2.93 11.42 -8.78
CA PRO A 231 2.19 10.47 -9.59
C PRO A 231 1.49 9.44 -8.69
N LEU A 232 0.33 8.95 -9.14
CA LEU A 232 -0.31 7.80 -8.53
C LEU A 232 0.64 6.60 -8.62
N LEU A 233 0.91 5.96 -7.49
CA LEU A 233 1.67 4.71 -7.49
C LEU A 233 0.82 3.61 -8.12
N ALA A 234 1.40 2.75 -8.95
CA ALA A 234 0.68 1.61 -9.54
C ALA A 234 0.62 0.42 -8.57
#